data_AF-A0A964LRS8-F1
#
_entry.id   AF-A0A964LRS8-F1
#
_cell.length_a   1.000
_cell.length_b   1.000
_cell.length_c   1.000
_cell.angle_alpha   90.00
_cell.angle_beta   90.00
_cell.angle_gamma   90.00
#
_symmetry.space_group_name_H-M   'P 1'
#
loop_
_entity.id
_entity.type
_entity.pdbx_description
1 polymer ?
#
loop_
_entity_poly.entity_id
_entity_poly.type
_entity_poly.pdbx_seq_one_letter_code
_entity_poly.pdbx_strand_id
1 'polypeptide(L)'
;MRSTASLVSAGLLCSVGLVFAATGPALAGAHTGAGGKPKAPPAPDAFYEHTGFEGREQVLTDAITKAIREAKPRDGETLNFTPAQQQMLGAAVGKAIKTISNDTPYQHEMNDALVKAQLTTIQFAKDNGMVKELVDHEVKTQSFMLSRVGNMIRNGGSPELGTIALTERTACFYQLVQNYQRTGTTMRWKSPYGNVLAVSVPIGQHNLTEQEVHEIYSVPLLKQQAAVMGMAIEISPWQADGWVTMTIKVPEKVAAL
;
A
#
# COMPACT_ATOMS: atom_id res chain seq x y z
N MET A 1 -6.36 67.56 46.30
CA MET A 1 -5.11 68.35 46.48
C MET A 1 -3.96 67.36 46.32
N ARG A 2 -3.24 67.37 45.18
CA ARG A 2 -1.85 67.89 45.02
C ARG A 2 -0.92 67.38 46.16
N SER A 3 0.23 66.74 45.93
CA SER A 3 1.18 66.79 44.81
C SER A 3 2.20 65.63 44.89
N THR A 4 2.70 65.24 43.71
CA THR A 4 3.99 64.63 43.27
C THR A 4 5.19 64.62 44.26
N ALA A 5 6.20 63.73 44.16
CA ALA A 5 6.98 63.44 42.93
C ALA A 5 7.88 62.17 42.94
N SER A 6 8.16 61.70 41.70
CA SER A 6 9.40 61.19 41.07
C SER A 6 10.20 60.01 41.69
N LEU A 7 10.30 58.86 41.00
CA LEU A 7 11.15 58.47 39.84
C LEU A 7 12.58 58.04 40.22
N VAL A 8 12.86 56.72 40.13
CA VAL A 8 14.14 56.19 39.60
C VAL A 8 13.87 54.89 38.85
N SER A 9 14.19 54.91 37.57
CA SER A 9 14.28 53.79 36.64
C SER A 9 15.70 53.21 36.69
N ALA A 10 15.85 51.89 36.75
CA ALA A 10 17.05 51.20 36.26
C ALA A 10 16.72 49.72 36.01
N GLY A 11 16.96 49.26 34.79
CA GLY A 11 16.62 47.93 34.34
C GLY A 11 17.48 46.83 34.97
N LEU A 12 16.91 45.62 35.01
CA LEU A 12 17.67 44.39 35.19
C LEU A 12 17.10 43.34 34.24
N LEU A 13 17.63 43.35 33.01
CA LEU A 13 17.60 42.18 32.12
C LEU A 13 18.53 41.14 32.74
N CYS A 14 17.94 40.20 33.48
CA CYS A 14 18.67 39.04 33.99
C CYS A 14 18.60 37.93 32.94
N SER A 15 19.65 37.85 32.13
CA SER A 15 19.97 36.76 31.23
C SER A 15 20.28 35.50 32.05
N VAL A 16 19.31 34.60 32.15
CA VAL A 16 19.55 33.23 32.61
C VAL A 16 19.87 32.38 31.39
N GLY A 17 21.17 32.20 31.15
CA GLY A 17 21.66 31.06 30.41
C GLY A 17 21.38 29.80 31.24
N LEU A 18 20.66 28.85 30.65
CA LEU A 18 20.53 27.51 31.22
C LEU A 18 20.68 26.46 30.12
N VAL A 19 21.87 25.84 30.15
CA VAL A 19 22.12 24.41 29.98
C VAL A 19 21.81 23.80 28.61
N PHE A 20 22.88 23.67 27.83
CA PHE A 20 23.08 22.56 26.90
C PHE A 20 22.96 21.24 27.67
N ALA A 21 21.77 20.64 27.64
CA ALA A 21 21.60 19.22 27.95
C ALA A 21 21.75 18.45 26.65
N ALA A 22 22.83 17.68 26.57
CA ALA A 22 23.12 16.76 25.49
C ALA A 22 21.94 15.80 25.26
N THR A 23 21.21 15.99 24.17
CA THR A 23 20.45 14.90 23.55
C THR A 23 21.46 14.02 22.82
N GLY A 24 21.75 12.87 23.42
CA GLY A 24 22.59 11.84 22.84
C GLY A 24 22.06 11.37 21.47
N PRO A 25 22.89 10.64 20.71
CA PRO A 25 22.67 10.35 19.30
C PRO A 25 21.66 9.20 19.15
N ALA A 26 20.37 9.46 19.35
CA ALA A 26 19.31 8.48 19.13
C ALA A 26 18.91 8.33 17.64
N LEU A 27 19.56 9.08 16.73
CA LEU A 27 19.30 9.04 15.28
C LEU A 27 20.56 8.86 14.41
N ALA A 28 21.73 8.64 15.00
CA ALA A 28 22.98 8.51 14.24
C ALA A 28 23.30 7.07 13.77
N GLY A 29 22.42 6.10 14.03
CA GLY A 29 22.71 4.67 13.86
C GLY A 29 22.18 3.99 12.59
N ALA A 30 21.33 4.63 11.78
CA ALA A 30 20.59 3.92 10.71
C ALA A 30 21.21 3.98 9.30
N HIS A 31 22.38 4.61 9.11
CA HIS A 31 22.92 4.89 7.77
C HIS A 31 24.31 4.32 7.47
N THR A 32 24.85 3.41 8.29
CA THR A 32 26.20 2.85 8.08
C THR A 32 26.30 1.75 7.02
N GLY A 33 25.18 1.36 6.38
CA GLY A 33 25.12 0.21 5.46
C GLY A 33 25.03 0.51 3.95
N ALA A 34 24.75 1.74 3.52
CA ALA A 34 24.63 2.04 2.10
C ALA A 34 26.00 2.34 1.49
N GLY A 35 26.67 1.30 0.98
CA GLY A 35 28.03 1.34 0.40
C GLY A 35 28.19 2.13 -0.92
N GLY A 36 27.51 3.26 -1.08
CA GLY A 36 27.71 4.21 -2.17
C GLY A 36 27.81 5.63 -1.62
N LYS A 37 28.68 6.47 -2.21
CA LYS A 37 28.70 7.90 -1.88
C LYS A 37 27.27 8.47 -2.04
N PRO A 38 26.74 9.23 -1.07
CA PRO A 38 25.47 9.93 -1.25
C PRO A 38 25.52 10.71 -2.56
N LYS A 39 24.50 10.54 -3.42
CA LYS A 39 24.37 11.41 -4.61
C LYS A 39 24.34 12.86 -4.12
N ALA A 40 25.01 13.75 -4.85
CA ALA A 40 24.92 15.16 -4.57
C ALA A 40 23.44 15.58 -4.57
N PRO A 41 23.00 16.45 -3.64
CA PRO A 41 21.64 16.96 -3.66
C PRO A 41 21.33 17.57 -5.03
N PRO A 42 20.11 17.40 -5.56
CA PRO A 42 19.69 18.12 -6.76
C PRO A 42 19.87 19.63 -6.57
N ALA A 43 20.11 20.33 -7.66
CA ALA A 43 20.11 21.80 -7.63
C ALA A 43 18.69 22.31 -7.25
N PRO A 44 18.54 23.48 -6.62
CA PRO A 44 17.24 23.94 -6.11
C PRO A 44 16.14 24.08 -7.17
N ASP A 45 16.51 24.32 -8.42
CA ASP A 45 15.62 24.34 -9.58
C ASP A 45 15.05 22.94 -9.91
N ALA A 46 15.84 21.89 -9.71
CA ALA A 46 15.41 20.50 -9.88
C ALA A 46 14.42 20.03 -8.79
N PHE A 47 14.28 20.76 -7.67
CA PHE A 47 13.23 20.46 -6.67
C PHE A 47 11.81 20.76 -7.16
N TYR A 48 11.70 21.53 -8.23
CA TYR A 48 10.43 21.90 -8.85
C TYR A 48 10.25 21.23 -10.22
N GLU A 49 11.00 20.15 -10.50
CA GLU A 49 10.78 19.34 -11.70
C GLU A 49 9.38 18.72 -11.65
N HIS A 50 8.53 19.32 -12.46
CA HIS A 50 7.16 18.94 -12.74
C HIS A 50 7.15 17.95 -13.90
N THR A 51 6.20 17.00 -13.94
CA THR A 51 6.13 16.07 -15.09
C THR A 51 5.77 16.76 -16.40
N GLY A 52 5.44 18.06 -16.35
CA GLY A 52 4.96 18.85 -17.48
C GLY A 52 3.47 18.65 -17.75
N PHE A 53 2.78 17.91 -16.89
CA PHE A 53 1.35 17.60 -16.98
C PHE A 53 0.50 18.26 -15.89
N GLU A 54 1.12 19.00 -14.98
CA GLU A 54 0.46 19.79 -13.96
C GLU A 54 -0.53 20.78 -14.60
N GLY A 55 -1.82 20.69 -14.25
CA GLY A 55 -2.86 21.52 -14.82
C GLY A 55 -3.36 21.08 -16.21
N ARG A 56 -2.86 19.94 -16.73
CA ARG A 56 -3.28 19.35 -18.02
C ARG A 56 -4.14 18.10 -17.85
N GLU A 57 -4.72 17.88 -16.67
CA GLU A 57 -5.48 16.67 -16.34
C GLU A 57 -6.70 16.47 -17.26
N GLN A 58 -7.36 17.56 -17.70
CA GLN A 58 -8.47 17.48 -18.64
C GLN A 58 -8.01 17.00 -20.03
N VAL A 59 -6.84 17.46 -20.50
CA VAL A 59 -6.27 17.01 -21.78
C VAL A 59 -5.94 15.52 -21.74
N LEU A 60 -5.38 15.04 -20.62
CA LEU A 60 -5.15 13.61 -20.40
C LEU A 60 -6.47 12.84 -20.37
N THR A 61 -7.48 13.37 -19.68
CA THR A 61 -8.82 12.76 -19.61
C THR A 61 -9.43 12.56 -20.99
N ASP A 62 -9.40 13.59 -21.83
CA ASP A 62 -9.99 13.57 -23.17
C ASP A 62 -9.24 12.59 -24.08
N ALA A 63 -7.89 12.63 -24.06
CA ALA A 63 -7.05 11.74 -24.86
C ALA A 63 -7.26 10.26 -24.50
N ILE A 64 -7.35 9.94 -23.21
CA ILE A 64 -7.49 8.56 -22.73
C ILE A 64 -8.91 8.07 -22.95
N THR A 65 -9.92 8.89 -22.69
CA THR A 65 -11.32 8.54 -22.96
C THR A 65 -11.51 8.25 -24.45
N LYS A 66 -10.88 9.02 -25.33
CA LYS A 66 -10.84 8.74 -26.77
C LYS A 66 -10.16 7.40 -27.06
N ALA A 67 -8.97 7.15 -26.53
CA ALA A 67 -8.23 5.90 -26.75
C ALA A 67 -9.01 4.66 -26.27
N ILE A 68 -9.68 4.73 -25.11
CA ILE A 68 -10.51 3.63 -24.57
C ILE A 68 -11.68 3.32 -25.52
N ARG A 69 -12.34 4.35 -26.06
CA ARG A 69 -13.43 4.17 -27.04
C ARG A 69 -12.91 3.55 -28.34
N GLU A 70 -11.74 3.97 -28.81
CA GLU A 70 -11.11 3.44 -30.02
C GLU A 70 -10.64 1.99 -29.86
N ALA A 71 -10.20 1.59 -28.66
CA ALA A 71 -9.79 0.23 -28.35
C ALA A 71 -10.94 -0.80 -28.45
N LYS A 72 -12.20 -0.35 -28.51
CA LYS A 72 -13.41 -1.18 -28.66
C LYS A 72 -13.32 -2.49 -27.86
N PRO A 73 -13.15 -2.44 -26.53
CA PRO A 73 -13.06 -3.67 -25.74
C PRO A 73 -14.30 -4.54 -26.02
N ARG A 74 -14.12 -5.86 -26.15
CA ARG A 74 -15.26 -6.79 -26.30
C ARG A 74 -16.19 -6.55 -25.11
N ASP A 75 -17.48 -6.34 -25.39
CA ASP A 75 -18.53 -5.93 -24.44
C ASP A 75 -18.44 -4.46 -23.93
N GLY A 76 -17.60 -3.64 -24.58
CA GLY A 76 -17.26 -2.27 -24.23
C GLY A 76 -18.27 -1.17 -24.58
N GLU A 77 -19.50 -1.52 -24.99
CA GLU A 77 -20.55 -0.53 -25.28
C GLU A 77 -20.98 0.31 -24.06
N THR A 78 -20.39 0.09 -22.87
CA THR A 78 -20.82 0.70 -21.60
C THR A 78 -19.71 1.23 -20.67
N LEU A 79 -18.48 1.50 -21.13
CA LEU A 79 -17.57 2.38 -20.37
C LEU A 79 -18.01 3.86 -20.48
N ASN A 80 -19.27 4.11 -20.09
CA ASN A 80 -19.88 5.42 -19.96
C ASN A 80 -19.44 6.01 -18.61
N PHE A 81 -18.16 6.36 -18.52
CA PHE A 81 -17.65 7.06 -17.35
C PHE A 81 -18.49 8.32 -17.12
N THR A 82 -19.07 8.44 -15.93
CA THR A 82 -19.70 9.69 -15.51
C THR A 82 -18.66 10.82 -15.55
N PRO A 83 -19.07 12.10 -15.61
CA PRO A 83 -18.12 13.22 -15.57
C PRO A 83 -17.13 13.12 -14.39
N ALA A 84 -17.60 12.68 -13.22
CA ALA A 84 -16.74 12.45 -12.05
C ALA A 84 -15.72 11.31 -12.27
N GLN A 85 -16.12 10.21 -12.92
CA GLN A 85 -15.21 9.11 -13.24
C GLN A 85 -14.18 9.50 -14.31
N GLN A 86 -14.56 10.34 -15.28
CA GLN A 86 -13.62 10.89 -16.26
C GLN A 86 -12.56 11.76 -15.58
N GLN A 87 -12.97 12.66 -14.68
CA GLN A 87 -12.03 13.46 -13.89
C GLN A 87 -11.09 12.59 -13.04
N MET A 88 -11.65 11.55 -12.38
CA MET A 88 -10.85 10.60 -11.60
C MET A 88 -9.83 9.86 -12.47
N LEU A 89 -10.18 9.49 -13.70
CA LEU A 89 -9.29 8.84 -14.65
C LEU A 89 -8.13 9.76 -15.06
N GLY A 90 -8.41 11.03 -15.38
CA GLY A 90 -7.37 12.02 -15.67
C GLY A 90 -6.39 12.20 -14.51
N ALA A 91 -6.91 12.35 -13.29
CA ALA A 91 -6.09 12.47 -12.09
C ALA A 91 -5.27 11.20 -11.82
N ALA A 92 -5.84 10.02 -12.03
CA ALA A 92 -5.16 8.75 -11.87
C ALA A 92 -4.00 8.60 -12.85
N VAL A 93 -4.17 9.02 -14.11
CA VAL A 93 -3.12 8.96 -15.12
C VAL A 93 -2.05 10.00 -14.89
N GLY A 94 -2.41 11.23 -14.49
CA GLY A 94 -1.44 12.23 -14.07
C GLY A 94 -0.56 11.72 -12.91
N LYS A 95 -1.16 11.02 -11.95
CA LYS A 95 -0.42 10.34 -10.88
C LYS A 95 0.46 9.22 -11.41
N ALA A 96 -0.04 8.40 -12.34
CA ALA A 96 0.75 7.32 -12.93
C ALA A 96 1.99 7.85 -13.66
N ILE A 97 1.85 8.94 -14.43
CA ILE A 97 2.99 9.60 -15.09
C ILE A 97 4.00 10.05 -14.03
N LYS A 98 3.56 10.76 -12.98
CA LYS A 98 4.42 11.21 -11.86
C LYS A 98 5.17 10.09 -11.17
N THR A 99 4.51 8.96 -10.95
CA THR A 99 5.15 7.81 -10.30
C THR A 99 6.14 7.13 -11.24
N ILE A 100 5.74 6.84 -12.47
CA ILE A 100 6.53 6.05 -13.41
C ILE A 100 7.74 6.85 -13.92
N SER A 101 7.58 8.16 -14.13
CA SER A 101 8.67 9.04 -14.57
C SER A 101 9.69 9.33 -13.48
N ASN A 102 9.37 9.03 -12.22
CA ASN A 102 10.31 9.19 -11.12
C ASN A 102 11.08 7.89 -10.88
N ASP A 103 12.28 7.81 -11.46
CA ASP A 103 13.14 6.63 -11.46
C ASP A 103 14.29 6.71 -10.45
N THR A 104 14.38 7.81 -9.70
CA THR A 104 15.48 8.10 -8.79
C THR A 104 14.94 8.38 -7.37
N PRO A 105 15.48 7.73 -6.32
CA PRO A 105 16.67 6.89 -6.30
C PRO A 105 16.49 5.45 -6.81
N TYR A 106 15.26 5.02 -7.10
CA TYR A 106 14.96 3.74 -7.71
C TYR A 106 13.62 3.81 -8.47
N GLN A 107 13.33 2.81 -9.31
CA GLN A 107 12.09 2.74 -10.06
C GLN A 107 10.89 2.50 -9.13
N HIS A 108 10.01 3.49 -9.04
CA HIS A 108 8.77 3.36 -8.30
C HIS A 108 7.71 2.56 -9.07
N GLU A 109 7.01 1.70 -8.35
CA GLU A 109 5.78 1.06 -8.81
C GLU A 109 4.53 1.80 -8.31
N MET A 110 3.39 1.59 -8.96
CA MET A 110 2.14 2.31 -8.62
C MET A 110 1.60 2.01 -7.22
N ASN A 111 1.99 0.88 -6.66
CA ASN A 111 1.60 0.38 -5.33
C ASN A 111 2.65 0.67 -4.25
N ASP A 112 3.82 1.24 -4.59
CA ASP A 112 4.96 1.40 -3.68
C ASP A 112 4.58 2.03 -2.33
N ALA A 113 3.77 3.09 -2.37
CA ALA A 113 3.35 3.79 -1.15
C ALA A 113 2.51 2.90 -0.23
N LEU A 114 1.60 2.11 -0.81
CA LEU A 114 0.77 1.15 -0.06
C LEU A 114 1.64 0.00 0.47
N VAL A 115 2.50 -0.56 -0.38
CA VAL A 115 3.45 -1.62 -0.02
C VAL A 115 4.36 -1.18 1.13
N LYS A 116 4.91 0.03 1.09
CA LYS A 116 5.73 0.60 2.17
C LYS A 116 4.96 0.72 3.48
N ALA A 117 3.73 1.25 3.43
CA ALA A 117 2.91 1.38 4.63
C ALA A 117 2.61 0.01 5.25
N GLN A 118 2.31 -1.00 4.43
CA GLN A 118 2.04 -2.35 4.89
C GLN A 118 3.30 -3.03 5.44
N LEU A 119 4.44 -2.95 4.74
CA LEU A 119 5.72 -3.48 5.23
C LEU A 119 6.14 -2.83 6.55
N THR A 120 5.96 -1.52 6.69
CA THR A 120 6.25 -0.81 7.95
C THR A 120 5.38 -1.34 9.09
N THR A 121 4.10 -1.59 8.81
CA THR A 121 3.15 -2.14 9.79
C THR A 121 3.53 -3.57 10.19
N ILE A 122 3.87 -4.42 9.21
CA ILE A 122 4.29 -5.81 9.45
C ILE A 122 5.61 -5.85 10.21
N GLN A 123 6.58 -5.01 9.84
CA GLN A 123 7.86 -4.88 10.51
C GLN A 123 7.68 -4.49 11.97
N PHE A 124 6.86 -3.46 12.24
CA PHE A 124 6.54 -3.04 13.60
C PHE A 124 5.93 -4.19 14.41
N ALA A 125 4.98 -4.92 13.83
CA ALA A 125 4.38 -6.07 14.49
C ALA A 125 5.40 -7.19 14.72
N LYS A 126 6.30 -7.47 13.76
CA LYS A 126 7.40 -8.44 13.90
C LYS A 126 8.32 -8.06 15.06
N ASP A 127 8.80 -6.82 15.09
CA ASP A 127 9.77 -6.34 16.07
C ASP A 127 9.22 -6.35 17.51
N ASN A 128 7.89 -6.30 17.65
CA ASN A 128 7.20 -6.33 18.95
C ASN A 128 6.54 -7.68 19.26
N GLY A 129 6.73 -8.71 18.42
CA GLY A 129 6.10 -10.02 18.61
C GLY A 129 4.58 -10.02 18.48
N MET A 130 4.00 -9.04 17.77
CA MET A 130 2.57 -8.77 17.64
C MET A 130 1.97 -9.17 16.29
N VAL A 131 2.67 -9.98 15.48
CA VAL A 131 2.20 -10.35 14.13
C VAL A 131 0.84 -11.06 14.18
N LYS A 132 0.64 -11.91 15.19
CA LYS A 132 -0.64 -12.62 15.36
C LYS A 132 -1.77 -11.63 15.65
N GLU A 133 -1.53 -10.68 16.54
CA GLU A 133 -2.47 -9.64 16.94
C GLU A 133 -2.84 -8.73 15.77
N LEU A 134 -1.85 -8.38 14.92
CA LEU A 134 -2.08 -7.67 13.67
C LEU A 134 -3.03 -8.45 12.76
N VAL A 135 -2.73 -9.72 12.50
CA VAL A 135 -3.56 -10.60 11.66
C VAL A 135 -4.98 -10.73 12.23
N ASP A 136 -5.10 -11.04 13.53
CA ASP A 136 -6.41 -11.19 14.19
C ASP A 136 -7.22 -9.89 14.10
N HIS A 137 -6.58 -8.73 14.26
CA HIS A 137 -7.23 -7.43 14.15
C HIS A 137 -7.72 -7.15 12.73
N GLU A 138 -6.88 -7.39 11.71
CA GLU A 138 -7.29 -7.22 10.32
C GLU A 138 -8.46 -8.12 9.94
N VAL A 139 -8.44 -9.39 10.35
CA VAL A 139 -9.55 -10.33 10.15
C VAL A 139 -10.82 -9.79 10.81
N LYS A 140 -10.72 -9.32 12.06
CA LYS A 140 -11.85 -8.77 12.81
C LYS A 140 -12.48 -7.58 12.08
N THR A 141 -11.69 -6.64 11.57
CA THR A 141 -12.21 -5.44 10.88
C THR A 141 -12.93 -5.77 9.57
N GLN A 142 -12.56 -6.88 8.92
CA GLN A 142 -13.16 -7.33 7.66
C GLN A 142 -14.28 -8.36 7.85
N SER A 143 -14.43 -8.89 9.07
CA SER A 143 -15.27 -10.06 9.37
C SER A 143 -16.73 -9.91 8.97
N PHE A 144 -17.31 -8.71 9.10
CA PHE A 144 -18.69 -8.44 8.73
C PHE A 144 -18.94 -8.69 7.23
N MET A 145 -18.07 -8.13 6.37
CA MET A 145 -18.17 -8.28 4.93
C MET A 145 -17.90 -9.71 4.49
N LEU A 146 -16.88 -10.35 5.07
CA LEU A 146 -16.55 -11.75 4.80
C LEU A 146 -17.71 -12.68 5.20
N SER A 147 -18.29 -12.49 6.38
CA SER A 147 -19.45 -13.29 6.84
C SER A 147 -20.65 -13.18 5.89
N ARG A 148 -20.90 -11.99 5.33
CA ARG A 148 -21.93 -11.78 4.31
C ARG A 148 -21.65 -12.59 3.04
N VAL A 149 -20.40 -12.63 2.57
CA VAL A 149 -20.00 -13.48 1.43
C VAL A 149 -20.20 -14.95 1.74
N GLY A 150 -19.76 -15.40 2.92
CA GLY A 150 -20.01 -16.78 3.37
C GLY A 150 -21.48 -17.17 3.37
N ASN A 151 -22.36 -16.26 3.83
CA ASN A 151 -23.82 -16.46 3.77
C ASN A 151 -24.34 -16.57 2.33
N MET A 152 -23.86 -15.73 1.41
CA MET A 152 -24.25 -15.81 -0.01
C MET A 152 -23.86 -17.16 -0.63
N ILE A 153 -22.66 -17.65 -0.33
CA ILE A 153 -22.18 -18.95 -0.82
C ILE A 153 -23.01 -20.10 -0.24
N ARG A 154 -23.27 -20.11 1.07
CA ARG A 154 -24.11 -21.13 1.72
C ARG A 154 -25.54 -21.19 1.17
N ASN A 155 -26.06 -20.06 0.70
CA ASN A 155 -27.40 -19.95 0.13
C ASN A 155 -27.45 -20.23 -1.38
N GLY A 156 -26.49 -21.02 -1.91
CA GLY A 156 -26.45 -21.43 -3.33
C GLY A 156 -25.64 -20.50 -4.23
N GLY A 157 -24.91 -19.54 -3.66
CA GLY A 157 -23.98 -18.70 -4.42
C GLY A 157 -22.72 -19.46 -4.85
N SER A 158 -22.12 -19.05 -5.96
CA SER A 158 -20.91 -19.68 -6.49
C SER A 158 -19.74 -19.61 -5.49
N PRO A 159 -18.96 -20.69 -5.30
CA PRO A 159 -17.73 -20.67 -4.49
C PRO A 159 -16.69 -19.66 -4.97
N GLU A 160 -16.74 -19.25 -6.23
CA GLU A 160 -15.91 -18.18 -6.79
C GLU A 160 -16.08 -16.82 -6.09
N LEU A 161 -17.22 -16.60 -5.42
CA LEU A 161 -17.42 -15.43 -4.58
C LEU A 161 -16.38 -15.36 -3.44
N GLY A 162 -15.89 -16.51 -2.96
CA GLY A 162 -14.83 -16.57 -1.96
C GLY A 162 -13.48 -16.09 -2.52
N THR A 163 -13.13 -16.52 -3.74
CA THR A 163 -11.93 -16.03 -4.43
C THR A 163 -12.00 -14.53 -4.65
N ILE A 164 -13.14 -14.02 -5.09
CA ILE A 164 -13.41 -12.57 -5.25
C ILE A 164 -13.21 -11.86 -3.90
N ALA A 165 -13.90 -12.29 -2.85
CA ALA A 165 -13.83 -11.62 -1.55
C ALA A 165 -12.42 -11.52 -0.95
N LEU A 166 -11.54 -12.48 -1.24
CA LEU A 166 -10.15 -12.48 -0.78
C LEU A 166 -9.18 -11.77 -1.74
N THR A 167 -9.54 -11.60 -3.02
CA THR A 167 -8.65 -11.07 -4.06
C THR A 167 -9.42 -10.10 -4.98
N GLU A 168 -10.10 -10.59 -6.02
CA GLU A 168 -10.70 -9.78 -7.09
C GLU A 168 -11.97 -8.99 -6.73
N ARG A 169 -12.26 -7.92 -7.47
CA ARG A 169 -13.39 -6.97 -7.28
C ARG A 169 -13.45 -6.26 -5.92
N THR A 170 -12.55 -6.52 -5.00
CA THR A 170 -12.18 -5.54 -3.98
C THR A 170 -11.16 -4.61 -4.64
N ALA A 171 -11.49 -3.34 -4.82
CA ALA A 171 -10.60 -2.38 -5.51
C ALA A 171 -9.19 -2.33 -4.88
N CYS A 172 -9.06 -2.72 -3.60
CA CYS A 172 -7.83 -2.76 -2.84
C CYS A 172 -6.82 -3.80 -3.36
N PHE A 173 -7.26 -4.96 -3.85
CA PHE A 173 -6.31 -5.96 -4.37
C PHE A 173 -5.60 -5.47 -5.63
N TYR A 174 -6.32 -4.78 -6.53
CA TYR A 174 -5.72 -4.15 -7.71
C TYR A 174 -4.74 -3.02 -7.38
N GLN A 175 -4.89 -2.40 -6.21
CA GLN A 175 -3.97 -1.37 -5.72
C GLN A 175 -2.72 -1.96 -5.10
N LEU A 176 -2.77 -3.23 -4.64
CA LEU A 176 -1.64 -3.90 -4.00
C LEU A 176 -0.88 -4.82 -4.97
N VAL A 177 -1.58 -5.58 -5.82
CA VAL A 177 -0.99 -6.62 -6.68
C VAL A 177 -1.08 -6.20 -8.14
N GLN A 178 0.07 -6.10 -8.81
CA GLN A 178 0.15 -5.66 -10.21
C GLN A 178 0.01 -6.81 -11.22
N ASN A 179 0.51 -8.00 -10.90
CA ASN A 179 0.54 -9.16 -11.80
C ASN A 179 -0.22 -10.33 -11.19
N TYR A 180 -1.34 -10.71 -11.81
CA TYR A 180 -2.16 -11.82 -11.33
C TYR A 180 -2.89 -12.54 -12.48
N GLN A 181 -3.33 -13.76 -12.20
CA GLN A 181 -4.04 -14.66 -13.10
C GLN A 181 -5.13 -15.38 -12.30
N ARG A 182 -6.34 -15.45 -12.84
CA ARG A 182 -7.45 -16.17 -12.22
C ARG A 182 -8.00 -17.25 -13.14
N THR A 183 -8.33 -18.40 -12.56
CA THR A 183 -9.08 -19.45 -13.22
C THR A 183 -10.03 -20.10 -12.22
N GLY A 184 -11.34 -19.81 -12.35
CA GLY A 184 -12.36 -20.28 -11.43
C GLY A 184 -12.07 -19.86 -9.98
N THR A 185 -11.93 -20.85 -9.12
CA THR A 185 -11.63 -20.70 -7.68
C THR A 185 -10.15 -20.55 -7.35
N THR A 186 -9.28 -20.55 -8.36
CA THR A 186 -7.83 -20.40 -8.20
C THR A 186 -7.37 -19.02 -8.64
N MET A 187 -6.56 -18.38 -7.80
CA MET A 187 -5.89 -17.12 -8.05
C MET A 187 -4.38 -17.32 -7.92
N ARG A 188 -3.61 -16.78 -8.86
CA ARG A 188 -2.15 -16.76 -8.80
C ARG A 188 -1.66 -15.33 -8.98
N TRP A 189 -0.74 -14.87 -8.14
CA TRP A 189 -0.19 -13.52 -8.22
C TRP A 189 1.29 -13.46 -7.87
N LYS A 190 1.96 -12.43 -8.39
CA LYS A 190 3.34 -12.10 -8.02
C LYS A 190 3.31 -11.30 -6.72
N SER A 191 4.12 -11.68 -5.74
CA SER A 191 4.29 -10.95 -4.49
C SER A 191 4.61 -9.47 -4.74
N PRO A 192 3.95 -8.53 -4.04
CA PRO A 192 4.10 -7.09 -4.31
C PRO A 192 5.27 -6.44 -3.56
N TYR A 193 5.97 -7.18 -2.70
CA TYR A 193 6.90 -6.60 -1.72
C TYR A 193 8.34 -6.46 -2.24
N GLY A 194 8.72 -7.24 -3.26
CA GLY A 194 10.11 -7.37 -3.72
C GLY A 194 10.77 -6.06 -4.13
N ASN A 195 10.09 -5.19 -4.90
CA ASN A 195 10.65 -3.92 -5.36
C ASN A 195 11.05 -3.02 -4.17
N VAL A 196 10.14 -2.87 -3.21
CA VAL A 196 10.36 -2.05 -2.02
C VAL A 196 11.39 -2.69 -1.08
N LEU A 197 11.36 -4.01 -0.87
CA LEU A 197 12.33 -4.69 0.00
C LEU A 197 13.75 -4.63 -0.57
N ALA A 198 13.92 -4.73 -1.89
CA ALA A 198 15.23 -4.63 -2.55
C ALA A 198 15.94 -3.30 -2.25
N VAL A 199 15.21 -2.21 -2.06
CA VAL A 199 15.77 -0.89 -1.76
C VAL A 199 15.78 -0.54 -0.28
N SER A 200 14.81 -1.03 0.49
CA SER A 200 14.63 -0.66 1.90
C SER A 200 15.44 -1.51 2.87
N VAL A 201 15.76 -2.77 2.52
CA VAL A 201 16.59 -3.64 3.36
C VAL A 201 18.05 -3.15 3.43
N PRO A 202 18.74 -2.82 2.32
CA PRO A 202 20.14 -2.37 2.38
C PRO A 202 20.35 -1.07 3.17
N ILE A 203 19.33 -0.22 3.26
CA ILE A 203 19.37 1.04 4.02
C ILE A 203 18.86 0.90 5.46
N GLY A 204 18.56 -0.32 5.91
CA GLY A 204 18.14 -0.61 7.28
C GLY A 204 16.71 -0.19 7.62
N GLN A 205 15.87 0.13 6.63
CA GLN A 205 14.47 0.49 6.88
C GLN A 205 13.60 -0.74 7.20
N HIS A 206 13.90 -1.89 6.58
CA HIS A 206 13.25 -3.17 6.89
C HIS A 206 14.29 -4.29 7.03
N ASN A 207 13.94 -5.34 7.77
CA ASN A 207 14.69 -6.60 7.89
C ASN A 207 13.83 -7.82 7.48
N LEU A 208 12.79 -7.58 6.68
CA LEU A 208 11.86 -8.58 6.17
C LEU A 208 12.32 -9.14 4.82
N THR A 209 12.05 -10.41 4.59
CA THR A 209 12.05 -11.04 3.25
C THR A 209 10.62 -11.23 2.76
N GLU A 210 10.42 -11.36 1.44
CA GLU A 210 9.10 -11.68 0.88
C GLU A 210 8.58 -13.04 1.40
N GLN A 211 9.48 -14.00 1.58
CA GLN A 211 9.15 -15.30 2.18
C GLN A 211 8.60 -15.14 3.60
N GLU A 212 9.29 -14.38 4.46
CA GLU A 212 8.80 -14.13 5.82
C GLU A 212 7.43 -13.47 5.80
N VAL A 213 7.23 -12.43 4.98
CA VAL A 213 5.92 -11.76 4.86
C VAL A 213 4.83 -12.75 4.43
N HIS A 214 5.13 -13.61 3.46
CA HIS A 214 4.22 -14.67 3.02
C HIS A 214 3.83 -15.60 4.16
N GLU A 215 4.81 -16.10 4.90
CA GLU A 215 4.64 -17.14 5.92
C GLU A 215 4.01 -16.62 7.21
N ILE A 216 4.43 -15.45 7.70
CA ILE A 216 3.99 -14.92 9.00
C ILE A 216 2.73 -14.06 8.91
N TYR A 217 2.45 -13.47 7.74
CA TYR A 217 1.37 -12.50 7.58
C TYR A 217 0.36 -12.91 6.51
N SER A 218 0.77 -13.05 5.24
CA SER A 218 -0.19 -13.27 4.14
C SER A 218 -0.94 -14.60 4.23
N VAL A 219 -0.23 -15.70 4.51
CA VAL A 219 -0.84 -17.03 4.65
C VAL A 219 -1.80 -17.10 5.85
N PRO A 220 -1.40 -16.68 7.07
CA PRO A 220 -2.31 -16.67 8.21
C PRO A 220 -3.53 -15.78 7.98
N LEU A 221 -3.34 -14.57 7.45
CA LEU A 221 -4.43 -13.63 7.18
C LEU A 221 -5.48 -14.22 6.24
N LEU A 222 -5.06 -14.67 5.05
CA LEU A 222 -5.98 -15.19 4.05
C LEU A 222 -6.71 -16.44 4.55
N LYS A 223 -6.02 -17.34 5.29
CA LYS A 223 -6.65 -18.54 5.87
C LYS A 223 -7.70 -18.18 6.92
N GLN A 224 -7.41 -17.21 7.80
CA GLN A 224 -8.38 -16.76 8.81
C GLN A 224 -9.57 -16.05 8.17
N GLN A 225 -9.34 -15.20 7.16
CA GLN A 225 -10.42 -14.55 6.41
C GLN A 225 -11.31 -15.57 5.69
N ALA A 226 -10.73 -16.60 5.07
CA ALA A 226 -11.49 -17.70 4.48
C ALA A 226 -12.33 -18.46 5.51
N ALA A 227 -11.78 -18.71 6.70
CA ALA A 227 -12.50 -19.38 7.78
C ALA A 227 -13.73 -18.58 8.24
N VAL A 228 -13.66 -17.24 8.28
CA VAL A 228 -14.84 -16.38 8.57
C VAL A 228 -15.96 -16.60 7.55
N MET A 229 -15.61 -16.86 6.28
CA MET A 229 -16.60 -17.19 5.24
C MET A 229 -17.16 -18.62 5.38
N GLY A 230 -16.59 -19.46 6.26
CA GLY A 230 -16.89 -20.89 6.34
C GLY A 230 -16.24 -21.69 5.20
N MET A 231 -15.10 -21.21 4.68
CA MET A 231 -14.38 -21.83 3.57
C MET A 231 -12.99 -22.26 4.03
N ALA A 232 -12.40 -23.21 3.30
CA ALA A 232 -10.99 -23.55 3.42
C ALA A 232 -10.26 -23.17 2.14
N ILE A 233 -8.99 -22.78 2.28
CA ILE A 233 -8.12 -22.44 1.16
C ILE A 233 -6.80 -23.20 1.26
N GLU A 234 -6.22 -23.48 0.09
CA GLU A 234 -4.82 -23.84 -0.04
C GLU A 234 -4.05 -22.64 -0.55
N ILE A 235 -2.88 -22.40 0.02
CA ILE A 235 -1.94 -21.40 -0.47
C ILE A 235 -0.61 -22.13 -0.68
N SER A 236 0.02 -21.90 -1.83
CA SER A 236 1.32 -22.49 -2.16
C SER A 236 2.38 -22.11 -1.13
N PRO A 237 3.35 -22.99 -0.83
CA PRO A 237 4.59 -22.58 -0.18
C PRO A 237 5.28 -21.46 -0.98
N TRP A 238 6.11 -20.67 -0.31
CA TRP A 238 6.90 -19.65 -0.99
C TRP A 238 7.76 -20.26 -2.11
N GLN A 239 7.84 -19.56 -3.23
CA GLN A 239 8.67 -19.92 -4.39
C GLN A 239 9.64 -18.77 -4.68
N ALA A 240 10.86 -19.09 -5.10
CA ALA A 240 11.88 -18.08 -5.40
C ALA A 240 11.50 -17.16 -6.58
N ASP A 241 10.60 -17.62 -7.46
CA ASP A 241 10.03 -16.82 -8.52
C ASP A 241 8.98 -15.81 -8.03
N GLY A 242 8.73 -15.75 -6.72
CA GLY A 242 7.79 -14.86 -6.02
C GLY A 242 6.32 -15.02 -6.40
N TRP A 243 5.96 -16.08 -7.12
CA TRP A 243 4.56 -16.36 -7.46
C TRP A 243 3.89 -17.17 -6.34
N VAL A 244 2.70 -16.71 -5.95
CA VAL A 244 1.85 -17.34 -4.95
C VAL A 244 0.57 -17.81 -5.62
N THR A 245 0.13 -19.03 -5.31
CA THR A 245 -1.15 -19.59 -5.77
C THR A 245 -2.06 -19.83 -4.58
N MET A 246 -3.31 -19.38 -4.66
CA MET A 246 -4.37 -19.68 -3.72
C MET A 246 -5.53 -20.38 -4.43
N THR A 247 -6.04 -21.45 -3.84
CA THR A 247 -7.21 -22.18 -4.34
C THR A 247 -8.23 -22.35 -3.22
N ILE A 248 -9.49 -22.00 -3.50
CA ILE A 248 -10.61 -22.31 -2.59
C ILE A 248 -10.91 -23.81 -2.65
N LYS A 249 -10.98 -24.46 -1.49
CA LYS A 249 -11.50 -25.83 -1.36
C LYS A 249 -13.01 -25.80 -1.41
N VAL A 250 -13.59 -26.26 -2.52
CA VAL A 250 -15.05 -26.42 -2.65
C VAL A 250 -15.42 -27.78 -2.03
N PRO A 251 -16.33 -27.84 -1.04
CA PRO A 251 -16.82 -29.12 -0.53
C PRO A 251 -17.56 -29.88 -1.64
N GLU A 252 -17.31 -31.18 -1.79
CA GLU A 252 -17.89 -32.03 -2.85
C GLU A 252 -19.43 -31.98 -2.91
N LYS A 253 -20.11 -31.65 -1.79
CA LYS A 253 -21.57 -31.57 -1.71
C LYS A 253 -22.22 -30.33 -2.35
N VAL A 254 -21.45 -29.36 -2.85
CA VAL A 254 -21.99 -28.16 -3.53
C VAL A 254 -21.93 -28.30 -5.06
N ALA A 255 -21.32 -29.36 -5.59
CA ALA A 255 -21.20 -29.60 -7.03
C ALA A 255 -22.45 -30.26 -7.68
N ALA A 256 -23.56 -30.39 -6.95
CA ALA A 256 -24.76 -31.10 -7.40
C ALA A 256 -26.08 -30.35 -7.11
N LEU A 257 -26.16 -29.09 -7.55
CA LEU A 257 -27.43 -28.37 -7.73
C LEU A 257 -27.44 -27.64 -9.06
#